data_AF-A0A2R6KWW5-F1
#
_entry.id   AF-A0A2R6KWW5-F1
#
_cell.length_a   1.000
_cell.length_b   1.000
_cell.length_c   1.000
_cell.angle_alpha   90.00
_cell.angle_beta   90.00
_cell.angle_gamma   90.00
#
_symmetry.space_group_name_H-M   'P 1'
#
loop_
_entity.id
_entity.type
_entity.pdbx_description
1 polymer ?
#
loop_
_entity_poly.entity_id
_entity_poly.type
_entity_poly.pdbx_seq_one_letter_code
_entity_poly.pdbx_strand_id
1 'polypeptide(L)'
;MTAEKPRAESSDERPPESLWLATTPETDYEPLADGLEVDTVVVGGGITGLTTADRLTDAGLEVAVLEADRIVESTTGHTTAKLTSQHGLVYDFLTSKFDDERARQYARANEAA
;
A
#
# COMPACT_ATOMS: atom_id res chain seq x y z
N MET A 1 -17.44 -13.29 -35.58
CA MET A 1 -16.60 -12.09 -35.73
C MET A 1 -17.33 -10.94 -35.08
N THR A 2 -17.01 -10.64 -33.83
CA THR A 2 -17.59 -9.47 -33.13
C THR A 2 -16.55 -8.37 -33.18
N ALA A 3 -16.87 -7.26 -33.83
CA ALA A 3 -15.96 -6.13 -33.98
C ALA A 3 -15.65 -5.51 -32.61
N GLU A 4 -14.38 -5.32 -32.29
CA GLU A 4 -13.96 -4.54 -31.13
C GLU A 4 -14.39 -3.08 -31.30
N LYS A 5 -14.96 -2.49 -30.24
CA LYS A 5 -15.25 -1.06 -30.20
C LYS A 5 -13.93 -0.27 -30.17
N PRO A 6 -13.80 0.83 -30.91
CA PRO A 6 -12.60 1.65 -30.84
C PRO A 6 -12.48 2.28 -29.46
N ARG A 7 -11.30 2.13 -28.84
CA ARG A 7 -10.96 2.83 -27.60
C ARG A 7 -10.82 4.32 -27.93
N ALA A 8 -11.60 5.15 -27.25
CA ALA A 8 -11.47 6.60 -27.37
C ALA A 8 -10.05 7.00 -26.96
N GLU A 9 -9.31 7.64 -27.86
CA GLU A 9 -8.01 8.23 -27.56
C GLU A 9 -8.23 9.44 -26.65
N SER A 10 -7.61 9.39 -25.46
CA SER A 10 -7.62 10.49 -24.50
C SER A 10 -6.61 11.54 -24.92
N SER A 11 -7.01 12.80 -24.99
CA SER A 11 -6.21 13.94 -25.44
C SER A 11 -5.31 14.56 -24.35
N ASP A 12 -5.07 13.88 -23.23
CA ASP A 12 -4.13 14.34 -22.18
C ASP A 12 -2.93 13.39 -22.18
N GLU A 13 -1.79 13.87 -22.67
CA GLU A 13 -0.54 13.08 -22.81
C GLU A 13 0.15 12.81 -21.46
N ARG A 14 -0.37 13.36 -20.36
CA ARG A 14 0.21 13.17 -19.03
C ARG A 14 -0.23 11.84 -18.43
N PRO A 15 0.70 11.04 -17.89
CA PRO A 15 0.35 9.82 -17.19
C PRO A 15 -0.55 10.15 -15.98
N PRO A 16 -1.48 9.26 -15.63
CA PRO A 16 -2.33 9.45 -14.46
C PRO A 16 -1.46 9.51 -13.20
N GLU A 17 -1.64 10.57 -12.43
CA GLU A 17 -0.92 10.79 -11.18
C GLU A 17 -1.60 10.07 -10.03
N SER A 18 -0.81 9.54 -9.10
CA SER A 18 -1.34 8.95 -7.89
C SER A 18 -1.92 10.01 -6.97
N LEU A 19 -3.11 9.76 -6.43
CA LEU A 19 -3.73 10.64 -5.45
C LEU A 19 -2.86 10.84 -4.21
N TRP A 20 -2.18 9.80 -3.74
CA TRP A 20 -1.37 9.90 -2.52
C TRP A 20 -0.21 10.87 -2.69
N LEU A 21 0.41 10.89 -3.88
CA LEU A 21 1.54 11.78 -4.17
C LEU A 21 1.09 13.20 -4.47
N ALA A 22 0.02 13.35 -5.25
CA ALA A 22 -0.51 14.66 -5.64
C ALA A 22 -1.01 15.50 -4.46
N THR A 23 -1.26 14.88 -3.29
CA THR A 23 -1.98 15.53 -2.18
C THR A 23 -1.27 15.47 -0.83
N THR A 24 -0.20 14.69 -0.72
CA THR A 24 0.60 14.64 0.50
C THR A 24 1.79 15.59 0.34
N PRO A 25 2.14 16.38 1.37
CA PRO A 25 3.39 17.13 1.35
C PRO A 25 4.56 16.19 1.10
N GLU A 26 5.47 16.59 0.23
CA GLU A 26 6.71 15.85 0.01
C GLU A 26 7.52 15.82 1.30
N THR A 27 8.21 14.70 1.52
CA THR A 27 9.13 14.59 2.66
C THR A 27 10.46 15.26 2.34
N ASP A 28 10.94 16.12 3.22
CA ASP A 28 12.19 16.87 3.03
C ASP A 28 13.24 16.51 4.09
N TYR A 29 13.65 15.24 4.09
CA TYR A 29 14.71 14.74 4.96
C TYR A 29 16.08 14.96 4.29
N GLU A 30 17.05 15.41 5.08
CA GLU A 30 18.41 15.60 4.58
C GLU A 30 19.07 14.25 4.23
N PRO A 31 19.88 14.19 3.17
CA PRO A 31 20.71 13.03 2.91
C PRO A 31 21.64 12.73 4.09
N LEU A 32 21.90 11.45 4.34
CA LEU A 32 22.85 11.03 5.35
C LEU A 32 24.26 11.56 5.00
N ALA A 33 24.74 12.54 5.75
CA ALA A 33 26.02 13.22 5.48
C ALA A 33 27.23 12.40 5.98
N ASP A 34 27.12 11.83 7.17
CA ASP A 34 28.17 11.04 7.83
C ASP A 34 27.60 9.69 8.29
N GLY A 35 28.43 8.82 8.84
CA GLY A 35 27.93 7.60 9.50
C GLY A 35 27.01 7.93 10.68
N LEU A 36 25.95 7.15 10.84
CA LEU A 36 25.03 7.23 11.97
C LEU A 36 25.16 5.95 12.81
N GLU A 37 25.41 6.09 14.10
CA GLU A 37 25.37 4.97 15.06
C GLU A 37 24.00 4.95 15.72
N VAL A 38 23.28 3.85 15.52
CA VAL A 38 21.97 3.58 16.11
C VAL A 38 21.91 2.09 16.44
N ASP A 39 21.00 1.70 17.33
CA ASP A 39 20.79 0.28 17.63
C ASP A 39 20.33 -0.49 16.39
N THR A 40 19.56 0.15 15.49
CA THR A 40 19.06 -0.48 14.27
C THR A 40 18.87 0.51 13.12
N VAL A 41 19.19 0.06 11.90
CA VAL A 41 18.89 0.79 10.66
C VAL A 41 17.86 0.00 9.83
N VAL A 42 16.79 0.65 9.40
CA VAL A 42 15.80 0.16 8.45
C VAL A 42 16.06 0.80 7.09
N VAL A 43 16.33 0.00 6.06
CA VAL A 43 16.52 0.50 4.69
C VAL A 43 15.21 0.34 3.91
N GLY A 44 14.66 1.45 3.43
CA GLY A 44 13.41 1.58 2.70
C GLY A 44 12.33 2.34 3.48
N GLY A 45 11.81 3.41 2.90
CA GLY A 45 10.84 4.35 3.47
C GLY A 45 9.38 4.09 3.10
N GLY A 46 9.03 2.89 2.64
CA GLY A 46 7.65 2.50 2.37
C GLY A 46 6.87 2.12 3.64
N ILE A 47 5.58 1.79 3.49
CA ILE A 47 4.69 1.38 4.60
C ILE A 47 5.31 0.29 5.50
N THR A 48 6.06 -0.64 4.92
CA THR A 48 6.74 -1.73 5.64
C THR A 48 7.90 -1.26 6.48
N GLY A 49 8.77 -0.41 5.92
CA GLY A 49 9.93 0.10 6.64
C GLY A 49 9.50 0.99 7.80
N LEU A 50 8.51 1.85 7.56
CA LEU A 50 7.96 2.74 8.58
C LEU A 50 7.26 1.98 9.71
N THR A 51 6.42 0.99 9.40
CA THR A 51 5.78 0.17 10.45
C THR A 51 6.80 -0.69 11.21
N THR A 52 7.90 -1.07 10.59
CA THR A 52 8.99 -1.78 11.28
C THR A 52 9.73 -0.87 12.24
N ALA A 53 10.09 0.33 11.78
CA ALA A 53 10.76 1.32 12.60
C ALA A 53 9.91 1.72 13.81
N ASP A 54 8.60 1.92 13.60
CA ASP A 54 7.62 2.18 14.67
C ASP A 54 7.67 1.10 15.77
N ARG A 55 7.57 -0.18 15.38
CA ARG A 55 7.60 -1.31 16.34
C ARG A 55 8.92 -1.47 17.08
N LEU A 56 10.05 -1.18 16.43
CA LEU A 56 11.37 -1.22 17.05
C LEU A 56 11.57 -0.05 18.01
N THR A 57 11.03 1.12 17.66
CA THR A 57 11.03 2.30 18.53
C THR A 57 10.17 2.06 19.77
N ASP A 58 8.98 1.46 19.62
CA ASP A 58 8.13 1.00 20.73
C ASP A 58 8.85 0.01 21.67
N ALA A 59 9.79 -0.77 21.13
CA ALA A 59 10.61 -1.71 21.90
C ALA A 59 11.80 -1.03 22.61
N GLY A 60 11.96 0.29 22.47
CA GLY A 60 12.99 1.10 23.12
C GLY A 60 14.34 1.15 22.41
N LEU A 61 14.38 0.79 21.12
CA LEU A 61 15.60 0.89 20.30
C LEU A 61 15.70 2.26 19.64
N GLU A 62 16.92 2.74 19.46
CA GLU A 62 17.21 3.86 18.57
C GLU A 62 17.25 3.37 17.13
N VAL A 63 16.39 3.93 16.27
CA VAL A 63 16.17 3.42 14.90
C VAL A 63 16.35 4.53 13.87
N ALA A 64 17.12 4.25 12.83
CA ALA A 64 17.21 5.09 11.64
C ALA A 64 16.47 4.45 10.46
N VAL A 65 15.79 5.25 9.63
CA VAL A 65 15.21 4.81 8.35
C VAL A 65 15.97 5.48 7.21
N LEU A 66 16.49 4.71 6.26
CA LEU A 66 17.18 5.21 5.07
C LEU A 66 16.38 4.90 3.81
N GLU A 67 16.00 5.92 3.05
CA GLU A 67 15.34 5.78 1.74
C GLU A 67 16.25 6.38 0.67
N ALA A 68 16.34 5.74 -0.49
CA ALA A 68 17.21 6.17 -1.58
C ALA A 68 16.60 7.33 -2.38
N ASP A 69 15.28 7.45 -2.35
CA ASP A 69 14.52 8.54 -2.97
C ASP A 69 13.70 9.28 -1.91
N ARG A 70 12.36 9.22 -1.98
CA ARG A 70 11.46 9.87 -1.03
C ARG A 70 10.61 8.85 -0.25
N ILE A 71 10.32 9.18 1.01
CA ILE A 71 9.49 8.35 1.88
C ILE A 71 8.12 8.17 1.24
N VAL A 72 7.61 6.93 1.25
CA VAL A 72 6.35 6.48 0.65
C VAL A 72 6.12 6.73 -0.85
N GLU A 73 6.97 7.47 -1.56
CA GLU A 73 6.66 7.91 -2.93
C GLU A 73 6.78 6.84 -4.01
N SER A 74 7.44 5.72 -3.70
CA SER A 74 7.46 4.56 -4.56
C SER A 74 6.11 3.80 -4.50
N THR A 75 6.12 2.47 -4.30
CA THR A 75 4.90 1.65 -4.38
C THR A 75 3.80 2.09 -3.41
N THR A 76 4.13 2.44 -2.16
CA THR A 76 3.13 2.80 -1.12
C THR A 76 2.22 3.94 -1.56
N GLY A 77 2.83 4.99 -2.10
CA GLY A 77 2.15 6.16 -2.62
C GLY A 77 1.52 5.94 -3.99
N HIS A 78 1.73 4.80 -4.66
CA HIS A 78 1.06 4.46 -5.94
C HIS A 78 0.00 3.36 -5.79
N THR A 79 -0.23 2.83 -4.59
CA THR A 79 -1.26 1.81 -4.37
C THR A 79 -2.68 2.40 -4.42
N THR A 80 -3.70 1.56 -4.58
CA THR A 80 -5.09 1.94 -4.26
C THR A 80 -5.40 1.86 -2.76
N ALA A 81 -4.41 1.45 -1.95
CA ALA A 81 -4.51 1.14 -0.52
C ALA A 81 -5.67 0.21 -0.16
N LYS A 82 -5.97 -0.77 -1.04
CA LYS A 82 -7.01 -1.78 -0.78
C LYS A 82 -6.57 -2.69 0.37
N LEU A 83 -7.01 -2.33 1.57
CA LEU A 83 -6.90 -3.16 2.76
C LEU A 83 -8.23 -3.86 3.00
N THR A 84 -8.21 -5.19 3.10
CA THR A 84 -9.44 -5.97 3.20
C THR A 84 -9.19 -7.21 4.05
N SER A 85 -10.14 -7.63 4.90
CA SER A 85 -10.20 -8.96 5.58
C SER A 85 -10.54 -10.08 4.59
N GLN A 86 -9.81 -10.12 3.49
CA GLN A 86 -10.26 -9.74 2.15
C GLN A 86 -11.78 -9.88 1.77
N HIS A 87 -12.31 -9.04 0.87
CA HIS A 87 -13.58 -9.29 0.10
C HIS A 87 -15.02 -9.26 0.72
N GLY A 88 -15.35 -8.34 1.62
CA GLY A 88 -16.70 -8.15 2.20
C GLY A 88 -17.95 -8.32 1.29
N LEU A 89 -18.09 -7.54 0.21
CA LEU A 89 -19.31 -7.58 -0.64
C LEU A 89 -19.53 -8.91 -1.35
N VAL A 90 -18.45 -9.67 -1.49
CA VAL A 90 -18.52 -10.98 -2.09
C VAL A 90 -19.04 -12.01 -1.07
N TYR A 91 -18.91 -11.79 0.25
CA TYR A 91 -19.52 -12.64 1.29
C TYR A 91 -21.06 -12.59 1.26
N ASP A 92 -21.66 -11.41 1.24
CA ASP A 92 -23.13 -11.24 1.30
C ASP A 92 -23.87 -11.74 0.05
N PHE A 93 -23.28 -11.48 -1.13
CA PHE A 93 -23.77 -12.06 -2.39
C PHE A 93 -23.84 -13.58 -2.30
N LEU A 94 -22.81 -14.21 -1.72
CA LEU A 94 -22.76 -15.66 -1.58
C LEU A 94 -23.80 -16.18 -0.58
N THR A 95 -24.06 -15.47 0.51
CA THR A 95 -25.05 -15.88 1.50
C THR A 95 -26.46 -15.92 0.90
N SER A 96 -26.83 -14.91 0.10
CA SER A 96 -28.18 -14.76 -0.46
C SER A 96 -28.43 -15.64 -1.69
N LYS A 97 -27.45 -15.75 -2.60
CA LYS A 97 -27.59 -16.59 -3.80
C LYS A 97 -27.40 -18.07 -3.53
N PHE A 98 -26.70 -18.42 -2.44
CA PHE A 98 -26.43 -19.79 -2.06
C PHE A 98 -26.87 -20.04 -0.62
N ASP A 99 -25.97 -19.90 0.37
CA ASP A 99 -26.26 -20.11 1.79
C ASP A 99 -25.14 -19.61 2.73
N ASP A 100 -25.48 -19.56 4.03
CA ASP A 100 -24.62 -19.15 5.14
C ASP A 100 -23.34 -19.99 5.28
N GLU A 101 -23.40 -21.27 4.93
CA GLU A 101 -22.23 -22.15 5.01
C GLU A 101 -21.19 -21.79 3.95
N ARG A 102 -21.63 -21.56 2.71
CA ARG A 102 -20.75 -21.16 1.60
C ARG A 102 -20.19 -19.75 1.76
N ALA A 103 -20.96 -18.83 2.31
CA ALA A 103 -20.47 -17.48 2.60
C ALA A 103 -19.44 -17.48 3.73
N ARG A 104 -19.62 -18.28 4.80
CA ARG A 104 -18.59 -18.44 5.84
C ARG A 104 -17.38 -19.21 5.35
N GLN A 105 -17.58 -20.15 4.42
CA GLN A 105 -16.46 -20.73 3.68
C GLN A 105 -15.68 -19.66 2.93
N TYR A 106 -16.33 -18.70 2.24
CA TYR A 106 -15.64 -17.57 1.59
C TYR A 106 -15.02 -16.61 2.64
N ALA A 107 -15.73 -16.26 3.71
CA ALA A 107 -15.28 -15.34 4.76
C ALA A 107 -14.02 -15.82 5.46
N ARG A 108 -14.01 -17.08 5.87
CA ARG A 108 -12.79 -17.70 6.37
C ARG A 108 -11.75 -17.86 5.28
N ALA A 109 -12.18 -18.04 4.03
CA ALA A 109 -11.23 -18.05 2.93
C ALA A 109 -10.54 -16.70 2.69
N ASN A 110 -11.08 -15.54 3.09
CA ASN A 110 -10.32 -14.29 2.99
C ASN A 110 -10.04 -13.48 4.25
N GLU A 111 -10.67 -13.68 5.40
CA GLU A 111 -10.15 -13.09 6.65
C GLU A 111 -8.92 -13.85 7.15
N ALA A 112 -8.79 -15.10 6.72
CA ALA A 112 -7.50 -15.77 6.70
C ALA A 112 -6.54 -15.20 5.61
N ALA A 113 -6.93 -14.15 4.86
CA ALA A 113 -6.15 -13.55 3.76
C ALA A 113 -5.89 -12.05 3.97
#